data_AF-A0AAV4DGC1-F1
#
_entry.id   AF-A0AAV4DGC1-F1
#
_cell.length_a   1.000
_cell.length_b   1.000
_cell.length_c   1.000
_cell.angle_alpha   90.00
_cell.angle_beta   90.00
_cell.angle_gamma   90.00
#
_symmetry.space_group_name_H-M   'P 1'
#
loop_
_entity.id
_entity.type
_entity.pdbx_description
1 polymer ?
#
loop_
_entity_poly.entity_id
_entity_poly.type
_entity_poly.pdbx_seq_one_letter_code
_entity_poly.pdbx_strand_id
1 'polypeptide(L)'
;MAIIDQSKRTTNVFDCLNADRVTQNQTYQVGQYLEVFLRAENGACRPYRGTIQDCIDGEWEIRFMEKKGGAYVWPVKDDISLMPGSDISQILPPPTLIGRGKYKFIS
;
A
#
# COMPACT_ATOMS: atom_id res chain seq x y z
N MET A 1 42.43 19.10 -17.62
CA MET A 1 42.48 17.84 -16.86
C MET A 1 42.33 18.18 -15.39
N ALA A 2 41.15 17.96 -14.82
CA ALA A 2 40.88 17.79 -13.39
C ALA A 2 39.40 17.37 -13.29
N ILE A 3 39.19 16.07 -13.18
CA ILE A 3 37.90 15.43 -12.93
C ILE A 3 37.64 15.58 -11.44
N ILE A 4 36.56 16.25 -11.04
CA ILE A 4 36.12 16.25 -9.65
C ILE A 4 35.14 15.09 -9.51
N ASP A 5 35.67 13.99 -9.02
CA ASP A 5 34.93 12.85 -8.49
C ASP A 5 34.23 13.29 -7.18
N GLN A 6 32.89 13.23 -7.17
CA GLN A 6 32.09 13.34 -5.94
C GLN A 6 31.28 12.05 -5.74
N SER A 7 32.00 10.93 -5.63
CA SER A 7 31.48 9.68 -5.11
C SER A 7 31.30 9.75 -3.57
N LYS A 8 30.03 9.60 -3.16
CA LYS A 8 29.53 9.09 -1.86
C LYS A 8 29.58 10.12 -0.71
N ARG A 9 28.54 10.33 0.11
CA ARG A 9 27.54 9.38 0.62
C ARG A 9 26.43 10.19 1.30
N THR A 10 25.43 10.64 0.54
CA THR A 10 24.21 11.21 1.12
C THR A 10 23.21 10.10 1.34
N THR A 11 22.91 9.84 2.61
CA THR A 11 21.85 8.95 3.11
C THR A 11 20.58 9.10 2.26
N ASN A 12 20.11 8.00 1.67
CA ASN A 12 18.91 7.96 0.82
C ASN A 12 17.67 8.47 1.59
N VAL A 13 17.27 9.72 1.32
CA VAL A 13 15.97 10.31 1.69
C VAL A 13 15.05 10.44 0.44
N PHE A 14 15.45 9.80 -0.65
CA PHE A 14 14.67 9.51 -1.86
C PHE A 14 14.15 8.05 -1.68
N ASP A 15 12.86 7.69 -1.69
CA ASP A 15 11.84 7.95 -2.70
C ASP A 15 10.44 7.57 -2.19
N CYS A 16 9.73 8.50 -1.55
CA CYS A 16 8.25 8.46 -1.57
C CYS A 16 7.67 9.48 -2.55
N LEU A 17 8.53 10.12 -3.35
CA LEU A 17 8.17 11.16 -4.33
C LEU A 17 8.69 10.88 -5.75
N ASN A 18 9.54 9.86 -5.97
CA ASN A 18 9.79 9.30 -7.31
C ASN A 18 8.85 8.12 -7.62
N ALA A 19 7.57 8.26 -7.23
CA ALA A 19 6.50 7.62 -7.99
C ALA A 19 6.30 8.45 -9.29
N ASP A 20 7.38 8.61 -10.06
CA ASP A 20 7.30 9.13 -11.42
C ASP A 20 6.46 8.12 -12.20
N ARG A 21 5.17 8.46 -12.32
CA ARG A 21 4.30 8.11 -13.44
C ARG A 21 4.55 6.72 -13.99
N VAL A 22 4.31 5.70 -13.18
CA VAL A 22 3.76 4.50 -13.78
C VAL A 22 2.26 4.71 -13.78
N THR A 23 1.77 5.28 -14.89
CA THR A 23 0.43 4.96 -15.38
C THR A 23 0.44 3.46 -15.65
N GLN A 24 0.44 2.63 -14.60
CA GLN A 24 0.17 1.23 -14.78
C GLN A 24 -1.27 1.20 -15.25
N ASN A 25 -1.48 0.74 -16.49
CA ASN A 25 -2.75 0.18 -16.93
C ASN A 25 -3.07 -1.07 -16.09
N GLN A 26 -3.00 -0.97 -14.76
CA GLN A 26 -3.43 -2.00 -13.84
C GLN A 26 -4.93 -1.81 -13.69
N THR A 27 -5.66 -2.72 -14.32
CA THR A 27 -7.09 -2.85 -14.09
C THR A 27 -7.28 -3.48 -12.73
N TYR A 28 -7.80 -2.70 -11.79
CA TYR A 28 -8.18 -3.18 -10.49
C TYR A 28 -9.60 -3.76 -10.51
N GLN A 29 -9.86 -4.72 -9.64
CA GLN A 29 -11.14 -5.42 -9.54
C GLN A 29 -11.62 -5.46 -8.09
N VAL A 30 -12.93 -5.33 -7.90
CA VAL A 30 -13.59 -5.50 -6.61
C VAL A 30 -13.27 -6.89 -6.03
N GLY A 31 -12.95 -6.93 -4.74
CA GLY A 31 -12.56 -8.14 -4.01
C GLY A 31 -11.07 -8.48 -4.09
N GLN A 32 -10.26 -7.74 -4.84
CA GLN A 32 -8.81 -7.89 -4.82
C GLN A 32 -8.22 -7.36 -3.51
N TYR A 33 -7.25 -8.10 -2.99
CA TYR A 33 -6.42 -7.64 -1.89
C TYR A 33 -5.26 -6.82 -2.41
N LEU A 34 -4.84 -5.82 -1.64
CA LEU A 34 -3.79 -4.91 -2.05
C LEU A 34 -2.98 -4.40 -0.87
N GLU A 35 -1.86 -3.78 -1.21
CA GLU A 35 -1.08 -2.95 -0.29
C GLU A 35 -1.07 -1.51 -0.82
N VAL A 36 -1.24 -0.55 0.10
CA VAL A 36 -1.09 0.89 -0.17
C VAL A 36 -0.03 1.46 0.75
N PHE A 37 0.68 2.50 0.32
CA PHE A 37 1.58 3.26 1.19
C PHE A 37 0.97 4.61 1.52
N LEU A 38 0.63 4.81 2.80
CA LEU A 38 0.10 6.09 3.27
C LEU A 38 1.16 6.84 4.05
N ARG A 39 1.25 8.14 3.80
CA ARG A 39 2.10 9.06 4.54
C ARG A 39 1.38 9.50 5.81
N ALA A 40 1.95 9.15 6.96
CA ALA A 40 1.49 9.64 8.25
C ALA A 40 1.88 11.12 8.45
N GLU A 41 1.23 11.79 9.40
CA GLU A 41 1.48 13.20 9.73
C GLU A 41 2.94 13.49 10.09
N ASN A 42 3.64 12.52 10.68
CA ASN A 42 5.07 12.62 11.01
C ASN A 42 5.99 12.42 9.79
N GLY A 43 5.44 12.36 8.58
CA GLY A 43 6.16 12.14 7.33
C GLY A 43 6.53 10.69 7.02
N ALA A 44 6.28 9.74 7.94
CA ALA A 44 6.60 8.34 7.71
C ALA A 44 5.61 7.69 6.74
N CYS A 45 6.11 7.02 5.70
CA CYS A 45 5.29 6.17 4.84
C CYS A 45 5.14 4.78 5.46
N ARG A 46 3.90 4.29 5.60
CA ARG A 46 3.62 2.97 6.17
C ARG A 46 2.76 2.15 5.21
N PRO A 47 3.02 0.83 5.08
CA PRO A 47 2.18 -0.03 4.29
C PRO A 47 0.90 -0.39 5.06
N TYR A 48 -0.23 -0.28 4.38
CA TYR A 48 -1.54 -0.73 4.83
C TYR A 48 -2.07 -1.75 3.84
N ARG A 49 -2.82 -2.73 4.35
CA ARG A 49 -3.41 -3.77 3.51
C ARG A 49 -4.91 -3.73 3.63
N GLY A 50 -5.57 -4.03 2.53
CA GLY A 50 -7.01 -3.97 2.46
C GLY A 50 -7.54 -4.75 1.28
N THR A 51 -8.82 -4.53 1.00
CA THR A 51 -9.49 -5.07 -0.19
C THR A 51 -10.26 -3.97 -0.88
N ILE A 52 -10.35 -4.05 -2.20
CA ILE A 52 -11.20 -3.17 -3.01
C ILE A 52 -12.67 -3.57 -2.79
N GLN A 53 -13.51 -2.59 -2.47
CA GLN A 53 -14.96 -2.76 -2.32
C GLN A 53 -15.71 -2.21 -3.53
N ASP A 54 -15.29 -1.05 -4.05
CA ASP A 54 -15.94 -0.41 -5.19
C ASP A 54 -14.99 0.56 -5.93
N CYS A 55 -15.48 1.13 -7.03
CA CYS A 55 -14.86 2.24 -7.76
C CYS A 55 -15.87 3.37 -7.91
N ILE A 56 -15.59 4.51 -7.29
CA ILE A 56 -16.46 5.68 -7.25
C ILE A 56 -15.70 6.84 -7.88
N ASP A 57 -16.23 7.38 -8.98
CA ASP A 57 -15.67 8.53 -9.70
C ASP A 57 -14.17 8.39 -10.08
N GLY A 58 -13.71 7.16 -10.32
CA GLY A 58 -12.32 6.86 -10.68
C GLY A 58 -11.38 6.68 -9.49
N GLU A 59 -11.88 6.80 -8.26
CA GLU A 59 -11.19 6.43 -7.03
C GLU A 59 -11.67 5.06 -6.54
N TRP A 60 -10.78 4.32 -5.87
CA TRP A 60 -11.06 2.98 -5.37
C TRP A 60 -11.44 3.05 -3.90
N GLU A 61 -12.59 2.48 -3.56
CA GLU A 61 -13.01 2.31 -2.17
C GLU A 61 -12.28 1.10 -1.57
N ILE A 62 -11.42 1.35 -0.58
CA ILE A 62 -10.57 0.33 0.03
C ILE A 62 -10.98 0.16 1.48
N ARG A 63 -11.32 -1.09 1.86
CA ARG A 63 -11.53 -1.48 3.25
C ARG A 63 -10.23 -2.02 3.84
N PHE A 64 -9.72 -1.35 4.87
CA PHE A 64 -8.45 -1.68 5.50
C PHE A 64 -8.56 -2.81 6.53
N MET A 65 -7.45 -3.55 6.65
CA MET A 65 -7.21 -4.55 7.68
C MET A 65 -6.23 -4.03 8.71
N GLU A 66 -6.43 -4.41 9.97
CA GLU A 66 -5.53 -4.05 11.06
C GLU A 66 -4.51 -5.17 11.30
N LYS A 67 -3.22 -4.80 11.46
CA LYS A 67 -2.17 -5.76 11.81
C LYS A 67 -2.10 -5.98 13.32
N LYS A 68 -2.45 -7.18 13.81
CA LYS A 68 -2.39 -7.59 15.22
C LYS A 68 -1.55 -8.85 15.42
N GLY A 69 -0.47 -8.73 16.20
CA GLY A 69 0.34 -9.89 16.60
C GLY A 69 0.85 -10.74 15.43
N GLY A 70 1.21 -10.10 14.31
CA GLY A 70 1.68 -10.78 13.10
C GLY A 70 0.59 -11.31 12.16
N ALA A 71 -0.68 -11.19 12.53
CA ALA A 71 -1.83 -11.48 11.67
C ALA A 71 -2.53 -10.17 11.23
N TYR A 72 -3.34 -10.26 10.18
CA TYR A 72 -4.27 -9.22 9.78
C TYR A 72 -5.68 -9.61 10.21
N VAL A 73 -6.46 -8.64 10.67
CA VAL A 73 -7.85 -8.83 11.09
C VAL A 73 -8.71 -7.72 10.50
N TRP A 74 -10.00 -7.98 10.30
CA TRP A 74 -10.93 -6.90 10.05
C TRP A 74 -11.12 -6.09 11.33
N PRO A 75 -11.03 -4.75 11.27
CA PRO A 75 -11.30 -3.89 12.42
C PRO A 75 -12.77 -4.02 12.85
N VAL A 76 -13.05 -3.72 14.12
CA VAL A 76 -14.42 -3.83 14.69
C VAL A 76 -15.37 -2.81 14.05
N LYS A 77 -14.85 -1.62 13.75
CA LYS A 77 -15.52 -0.61 12.95
C LYS A 77 -14.89 -0.62 11.57
N ASP A 78 -15.70 -0.55 10.53
CA ASP A 78 -15.20 -0.47 9.18
C ASP A 78 -14.28 0.74 9.01
N ASP A 79 -13.09 0.44 8.51
CA ASP A 79 -12.05 1.42 8.16
C ASP A 79 -11.97 1.43 6.64
N ILE A 80 -12.62 2.41 6.03
CA ILE A 80 -12.81 2.52 4.58
C ILE A 80 -12.36 3.91 4.13
N SER A 81 -11.64 3.97 3.02
CA SER A 81 -11.26 5.23 2.37
C SER A 81 -11.32 5.10 0.87
N LEU A 82 -11.67 6.20 0.19
CA LEU A 82 -11.43 6.37 -1.24
C LEU A 82 -9.95 6.70 -1.46
N MET A 83 -9.36 6.10 -2.49
CA MET A 83 -7.97 6.33 -2.86
C MET A 83 -7.75 6.34 -4.37
N PRO A 84 -6.87 7.21 -4.87
CA PRO A 84 -6.45 7.13 -6.25
C PRO A 84 -5.66 5.83 -6.48
N GLY A 85 -5.77 5.27 -7.68
CA GLY A 85 -5.03 4.07 -8.05
C GLY A 85 -3.49 4.22 -7.99
N SER A 86 -2.98 5.46 -7.90
CA SER A 86 -1.56 5.76 -7.72
C SER A 86 -1.02 5.44 -6.32
N ASP A 87 -1.89 5.37 -5.31
CA ASP A 87 -1.49 5.07 -3.93
C ASP A 87 -1.40 3.56 -3.67
N ILE A 88 -1.94 2.76 -4.60
CA ILE A 88 -1.86 1.31 -4.61
C ILE A 88 -0.46 0.91 -5.05
N SER A 89 0.27 0.25 -4.16
CA SER A 89 1.65 -0.17 -4.44
C SER A 89 1.72 -1.51 -5.14
N GLN A 90 0.80 -2.43 -4.78
CA GLN A 90 0.71 -3.75 -5.38
C GLN A 90 -0.62 -4.45 -5.09
N ILE A 91 -0.99 -5.37 -5.98
CA ILE A 91 -2.05 -6.35 -5.74
C ILE A 91 -1.44 -7.58 -5.06
N LEU A 92 -2.11 -8.03 -4.02
CA LEU A 92 -1.70 -9.18 -3.22
C LEU A 92 -2.52 -10.42 -3.59
N PRO A 93 -1.93 -11.62 -3.51
CA PRO A 93 -2.73 -12.83 -3.53
C PRO A 93 -3.71 -12.86 -2.33
N PRO A 94 -4.83 -13.59 -2.44
CA PRO A 94 -5.73 -13.78 -1.32
C PRO A 94 -5.00 -14.29 -0.07
N PRO A 95 -5.29 -13.72 1.11
CA PRO A 95 -4.62 -14.14 2.33
C PRO A 95 -5.11 -15.53 2.78
N THR A 96 -4.24 -16.24 3.50
CA THR A 96 -4.60 -17.49 4.15
C THR A 96 -5.28 -17.24 5.49
N LEU A 97 -6.39 -17.91 5.77
CA LEU A 97 -7.03 -17.92 7.09
C LEU A 97 -6.21 -18.82 8.04
N ILE A 98 -5.62 -18.22 9.08
CA ILE A 98 -4.77 -18.92 10.06
C ILE A 98 -5.45 -19.12 11.42
N GLY A 99 -6.69 -18.66 11.55
CA GLY A 99 -7.51 -18.76 12.75
C GLY A 99 -8.78 -17.95 12.59
N ARG A 100 -9.65 -17.96 13.61
CA ARG A 100 -10.95 -17.26 13.55
C ARG A 100 -10.75 -15.76 13.31
N GLY A 101 -11.08 -15.30 12.10
CA GLY A 101 -10.94 -13.91 11.67
C GLY A 101 -9.50 -13.40 11.56
N LYS A 102 -8.50 -14.30 11.54
CA LYS A 102 -7.07 -13.95 11.46
C LYS A 102 -6.49 -14.40 10.13
N TYR A 103 -5.90 -13.47 9.42
CA TYR A 103 -5.41 -13.63 8.05
C TYR A 103 -3.89 -13.44 7.99
N LYS A 104 -3.24 -14.17 7.11
CA LYS A 104 -1.81 -14.00 6.80
C LYS A 104 -1.64 -13.86 5.30
N PHE A 105 -0.99 -12.79 4.87
CA PHE A 105 -0.52 -12.66 3.50
C PHE A 105 0.83 -13.35 3.38
N ILE A 106 0.99 -14.13 2.31
CA ILE A 106 2.28 -14.72 1.97
C ILE A 106 3.10 -13.60 1.33
N SER A 107 4.25 -13.29 1.94
CA SER A 107 5.23 -12.33 1.42
C SER A 107 6.06 -12.94 0.32
#